data_AF-A0A0N4UP82-F1
#
_entry.id   AF-A0A0N4UP82-F1
#
_cell.length_a   1.000
_cell.length_b   1.000
_cell.length_c   1.000
_cell.angle_alpha   90.00
_cell.angle_beta   90.00
_cell.angle_gamma   90.00
#
_symmetry.space_group_name_H-M   'P 1'
#
loop_
_entity.id
_entity.type
_entity.pdbx_description
1 polymer ?
#
loop_
_entity_poly.entity_id
_entity_poly.type
_entity_poly.pdbx_seq_one_letter_code
_entity_poly.pdbx_strand_id
1 'polypeptide(L)'
;MHSFLKRQNLEYAIIVVNQTKGEIFNRGKLSNIGYVEGVKLYDWDCFVFHDVDLLPENSRNIYTCSDNPIHLTAAIDLSNYKLPYYTIMGGAVVFTKAQFLKINGYSNNYWSYGGEDDDLTGSCRFYILQKTFEMWHEDGLSNLDYEVVHNEKLQLYVNLVVRLKEKESIAILEGRKDYEKYKRCAKLVNFLKKLIHQIIPTFRQIFLK
;
A
#
# COMPACT_ATOMS: atom_id res chain seq x y z
N MET A 1 4.73 16.66 -8.50
CA MET A 1 5.14 15.38 -9.12
C MET A 1 5.55 15.50 -10.59
N HIS A 2 4.70 16.00 -11.50
CA HIS A 2 5.01 16.02 -12.94
C HIS A 2 6.37 16.61 -13.33
N SER A 3 6.73 17.80 -12.83
CA SER A 3 8.02 18.42 -13.13
C SER A 3 9.21 17.60 -12.64
N PHE A 4 9.03 16.81 -11.58
CA PHE A 4 10.07 15.93 -11.05
C PHE A 4 10.26 14.71 -11.96
N LEU A 5 9.18 14.01 -12.32
CA LEU A 5 9.25 12.83 -13.20
C LEU A 5 9.73 13.18 -14.61
N LYS A 6 9.30 14.33 -15.16
CA LYS A 6 9.76 14.81 -16.48
C LYS A 6 11.27 15.06 -16.53
N ARG A 7 11.88 15.55 -15.44
CA ARG A 7 13.34 15.75 -15.36
C ARG A 7 14.13 14.44 -15.38
N GLN A 8 13.49 13.31 -15.07
CA GLN A 8 14.08 11.98 -15.16
C GLN A 8 13.90 11.35 -16.55
N ASN A 9 13.35 12.09 -17.53
CA ASN A 9 13.09 11.63 -18.90
C ASN A 9 12.25 10.34 -18.97
N LEU A 10 11.25 10.23 -18.08
CA LEU A 10 10.37 9.07 -17.99
C LEU A 10 9.12 9.27 -18.86
N GLU A 11 8.71 8.20 -19.55
CA GLU A 11 7.32 8.02 -19.95
C GLU A 11 6.55 7.49 -18.74
N TYR A 12 5.49 8.19 -18.33
CA TYR A 12 4.74 7.83 -17.12
C TYR A 12 3.27 8.23 -17.23
N ALA A 13 2.44 7.53 -16.45
CA ALA A 13 1.09 7.96 -16.10
C ALA A 13 0.95 8.00 -14.58
N ILE A 14 0.20 8.98 -14.07
CA ILE A 14 -0.25 9.00 -12.68
C ILE A 14 -1.69 8.49 -12.67
N ILE A 15 -1.95 7.43 -11.90
CA ILE A 15 -3.29 6.85 -11.73
C ILE A 15 -3.67 7.02 -10.27
N VAL A 16 -4.76 7.72 -10.01
CA VAL A 16 -5.32 7.90 -8.68
C VAL A 16 -6.51 6.97 -8.53
N VAL A 17 -6.41 6.01 -7.63
CA VAL A 17 -7.48 5.04 -7.34
C VAL A 17 -8.21 5.46 -6.06
N ASN A 18 -9.38 6.04 -6.25
CA ASN A 18 -10.27 6.49 -5.19
C ASN A 18 -11.28 5.40 -4.83
N GLN A 19 -11.42 5.13 -3.54
CA GLN A 19 -12.47 4.25 -3.04
C GLN A 19 -13.81 5.00 -2.92
N THR A 20 -14.92 4.34 -3.24
CA THR A 20 -16.26 4.86 -2.95
C THR A 20 -16.48 5.06 -1.45
N LYS A 21 -17.25 6.09 -1.08
CA LYS A 21 -17.63 6.33 0.31
C LYS A 21 -18.50 5.17 0.84
N GLY A 22 -18.42 4.94 2.15
CA GLY A 22 -19.27 3.98 2.86
C GLY A 22 -18.65 2.60 3.08
N GLU A 23 -17.48 2.34 2.48
CA GLU A 23 -16.68 1.15 2.76
C GLU A 23 -15.43 1.51 3.58
N ILE A 24 -14.90 0.56 4.35
CA ILE A 24 -13.62 0.70 5.07
C ILE A 24 -12.47 0.76 4.07
N PHE A 25 -11.54 1.68 4.29
CA PHE A 25 -10.36 1.86 3.44
C PHE A 25 -9.50 0.59 3.34
N ASN A 26 -8.98 0.28 2.15
CA ASN A 26 -8.06 -0.84 1.95
C ASN A 26 -7.01 -0.49 0.88
N ARG A 27 -5.82 -0.08 1.33
CA ARG A 27 -4.73 0.40 0.47
C ARG A 27 -4.14 -0.69 -0.43
N GLY A 28 -3.94 -1.90 0.09
CA GLY A 28 -3.41 -3.02 -0.67
C GLY A 28 -4.31 -3.37 -1.85
N LYS A 29 -5.62 -3.45 -1.60
CA LYS A 29 -6.62 -3.71 -2.64
C LYS A 29 -6.69 -2.58 -3.68
N LEU A 30 -6.64 -1.31 -3.26
CA LEU A 30 -6.59 -0.17 -4.19
C LEU A 30 -5.33 -0.20 -5.07
N SER A 31 -4.19 -0.59 -4.51
CA SER A 31 -2.93 -0.75 -5.25
C SER A 31 -3.04 -1.86 -6.30
N ASN A 32 -3.59 -3.02 -5.93
CA ASN A 32 -3.86 -4.11 -6.87
C ASN A 32 -4.80 -3.68 -8.01
N ILE A 33 -5.87 -2.94 -7.70
CA ILE A 33 -6.80 -2.41 -8.71
C ILE A 33 -6.08 -1.42 -9.62
N GLY A 34 -5.25 -0.53 -9.07
CA GLY A 34 -4.43 0.40 -9.84
C GLY A 34 -3.50 -0.30 -10.82
N TYR A 35 -2.91 -1.44 -10.40
CA TYR A 35 -2.14 -2.30 -11.31
C TYR A 35 -3.03 -2.87 -12.43
N VAL A 36 -4.14 -3.52 -12.08
CA VAL A 36 -5.04 -4.20 -13.06
C VAL A 36 -5.65 -3.21 -14.05
N GLU A 37 -6.08 -2.04 -13.62
CA GLU A 37 -6.60 -1.01 -14.54
C GLU A 37 -5.46 -0.29 -15.28
N GLY A 38 -4.29 -0.14 -14.65
CA GLY A 38 -3.13 0.52 -15.25
C GLY A 38 -2.57 -0.24 -16.45
N VAL A 39 -2.45 -1.56 -16.37
CA VAL A 39 -1.98 -2.40 -17.50
C VAL A 39 -2.92 -2.37 -18.72
N LYS A 40 -4.19 -2.00 -18.53
CA LYS A 40 -5.13 -1.83 -19.66
C LYS A 40 -4.90 -0.53 -20.44
N LEU A 41 -4.20 0.43 -19.84
CA LEU A 41 -3.96 1.74 -20.46
C LEU A 41 -2.72 1.73 -21.36
N TYR A 42 -1.69 0.98 -20.96
CA TYR A 42 -0.40 0.92 -21.64
C TYR A 42 0.41 -0.27 -21.12
N ASP A 43 1.40 -0.71 -21.90
CA ASP A 43 2.29 -1.82 -21.52
C ASP A 43 3.44 -1.35 -20.61
N TRP A 44 3.12 -0.93 -19.39
CA TRP A 44 4.11 -0.37 -18.45
C TRP A 44 5.17 -1.38 -17.98
N ASP A 45 6.43 -0.94 -17.86
CA ASP A 45 7.53 -1.76 -17.32
C ASP A 45 7.58 -1.78 -15.78
N CYS A 46 7.40 -0.61 -15.18
CA CYS A 46 7.53 -0.38 -13.74
C CYS A 46 6.22 0.15 -13.15
N PHE A 47 5.93 -0.27 -11.92
CA PHE A 47 4.79 0.19 -11.12
C PHE A 47 5.31 0.82 -9.84
N VAL A 48 4.92 2.07 -9.60
CA VAL A 48 5.21 2.79 -8.36
C VAL A 48 3.91 2.93 -7.57
N PHE A 49 3.78 2.16 -6.49
CA PHE A 49 2.68 2.30 -5.54
C PHE A 49 3.08 3.37 -4.54
N HIS A 50 2.23 4.38 -4.32
CA HIS A 50 2.65 5.61 -3.68
C HIS A 50 1.53 6.21 -2.84
N ASP A 51 1.82 6.52 -1.58
CA ASP A 51 0.93 7.29 -0.72
C ASP A 51 0.80 8.73 -1.23
N VAL A 52 -0.42 9.26 -1.26
CA VAL A 52 -0.71 10.58 -1.88
C VAL A 52 -0.09 11.76 -1.12
N ASP A 53 0.31 11.56 0.13
CA ASP A 53 0.87 12.56 1.04
C ASP A 53 2.41 12.56 1.09
N LEU A 54 3.07 11.73 0.28
CA LEU A 54 4.53 11.69 0.19
C LEU A 54 5.01 12.39 -1.09
N LEU A 55 6.09 13.16 -0.97
CA LEU A 55 6.77 13.80 -2.10
C LEU A 55 8.29 13.64 -1.95
N PRO A 56 9.02 13.49 -3.06
CA PRO A 56 10.47 13.39 -3.01
C PRO A 56 11.09 14.77 -2.70
N GLU A 57 11.78 14.89 -1.57
CA GLU A 57 12.58 16.07 -1.23
C GLU A 57 13.90 16.12 -2.00
N ASN A 58 14.51 14.96 -2.25
CA ASN A 58 15.77 14.84 -2.96
C ASN A 58 15.52 14.56 -4.45
N SER A 59 16.01 15.43 -5.33
CA SER A 59 15.92 15.28 -6.78
C SER A 59 16.64 14.05 -7.32
N ARG A 60 17.51 13.42 -6.52
CA ARG A 60 18.22 12.17 -6.84
C ARG A 60 17.41 10.89 -6.55
N ASN A 61 16.19 11.00 -6.03
CA ASN A 61 15.31 9.84 -5.86
C ASN A 61 14.81 9.40 -7.24
N ILE A 62 15.30 8.26 -7.73
CA ILE A 62 14.98 7.77 -9.08
C ILE A 62 13.70 6.90 -9.04
N TYR A 63 12.73 7.22 -9.90
CA TYR A 63 11.45 6.52 -10.00
C TYR A 63 11.47 5.50 -11.16
N THR A 64 12.44 4.59 -11.12
CA THR A 64 12.58 3.49 -12.07
C THR A 64 12.65 2.16 -11.33
N CYS A 65 12.34 1.05 -12.01
CA CYS A 65 12.49 -0.28 -11.45
C CYS A 65 13.95 -0.79 -11.50
N SER A 66 14.24 -1.81 -10.72
CA SER A 66 15.53 -2.52 -10.68
C SER A 66 15.30 -4.03 -10.50
N ASP A 67 16.38 -4.83 -10.45
CA ASP A 67 16.31 -6.28 -10.26
C ASP A 67 15.59 -6.70 -8.96
N ASN A 68 15.59 -5.82 -7.95
CA ASN A 68 14.83 -5.98 -6.72
C ASN A 68 13.78 -4.87 -6.55
N PRO A 69 12.69 -5.11 -5.79
CA PRO A 69 11.78 -4.04 -5.40
C PRO A 69 12.50 -2.90 -4.67
N ILE A 70 12.09 -1.66 -4.91
CA ILE A 70 12.73 -0.48 -4.31
C ILE A 70 11.76 0.19 -3.34
N HIS A 71 12.17 0.35 -2.09
CA HIS A 71 11.45 1.14 -1.10
C HIS A 71 11.93 2.60 -1.16
N LEU A 72 11.17 3.48 -1.81
CA LEU A 72 11.51 4.89 -2.03
C LEU A 72 11.45 5.73 -0.74
N THR A 73 10.71 5.24 0.26
CA THR A 73 10.43 5.93 1.53
C THR A 73 11.26 5.39 2.69
N ALA A 74 12.47 4.90 2.39
CA ALA A 74 13.42 4.46 3.41
C ALA A 74 13.92 5.59 4.34
N ALA A 75 13.76 6.85 3.92
CA ALA A 75 14.11 8.03 4.69
C ALA A 75 13.09 9.15 4.45
N ILE A 76 12.18 9.35 5.41
CA ILE A 76 11.14 10.40 5.39
C ILE A 76 11.38 11.43 6.50
N ASP A 77 11.01 12.69 6.27
CA ASP A 77 11.18 13.79 7.23
C ASP A 77 10.44 13.53 8.55
N LEU A 78 9.23 12.98 8.47
CA LEU A 78 8.37 12.63 9.61
C LEU A 78 9.05 11.64 10.58
N SER A 79 10.01 10.85 10.11
CA SER A 79 10.77 9.90 10.93
C SER A 79 12.23 10.34 11.17
N ASN A 80 12.53 11.63 10.99
CA ASN A 80 13.91 12.18 11.02
C ASN A 80 14.86 11.40 10.09
N TYR A 81 14.37 11.00 8.91
CA TYR A 81 15.10 10.25 7.91
C TYR A 81 15.63 8.90 8.41
N LYS A 82 14.97 8.29 9.39
CA LYS A 82 15.27 6.96 9.92
C LYS A 82 14.11 6.01 9.69
N LEU A 83 14.43 4.76 9.35
CA LEU A 83 13.43 3.71 9.32
C LEU A 83 12.87 3.47 10.72
N PRO A 84 11.54 3.43 10.91
CA PRO A 84 10.93 2.97 12.16
C PRO A 84 11.33 1.52 12.51
N TYR A 85 11.49 0.67 11.49
CA TYR A 85 12.04 -0.69 11.58
C TYR A 85 12.51 -1.18 10.20
N TYR A 86 13.43 -2.15 10.17
CA TYR A 86 14.16 -2.55 8.96
C TYR A 86 13.33 -3.23 7.85
N THR A 87 12.13 -3.71 8.16
CA THR A 87 11.30 -4.47 7.19
C THR A 87 10.10 -3.70 6.67
N ILE A 88 10.00 -2.40 6.96
CA ILE A 88 8.88 -1.58 6.46
C ILE A 88 9.00 -1.45 4.94
N MET A 89 7.88 -1.68 4.25
CA MET A 89 7.75 -1.56 2.80
C MET A 89 6.49 -0.75 2.46
N GLY A 90 6.29 0.36 3.17
CA GLY A 90 5.15 1.26 2.98
C GLY A 90 5.50 2.54 2.27
N GLY A 91 4.61 3.52 2.30
CA GLY A 91 4.84 4.82 1.66
C GLY A 91 4.86 4.71 0.15
N ALA A 92 6.05 4.60 -0.43
CA ALA A 92 6.23 4.42 -1.86
C ALA A 92 7.18 3.27 -2.19
N VAL A 93 6.71 2.32 -3.02
CA VAL A 93 7.45 1.12 -3.41
C VAL A 93 7.36 0.90 -4.92
N VAL A 94 8.50 0.53 -5.52
CA VAL A 94 8.62 0.24 -6.96
C VAL A 94 8.76 -1.25 -7.19
N PHE A 95 8.01 -1.75 -8.17
CA PHE A 95 8.12 -3.11 -8.70
C PHE A 95 8.22 -3.08 -10.22
N THR A 96 8.91 -4.06 -10.81
CA THR A 96 8.67 -4.43 -12.21
C THR A 96 7.32 -5.14 -12.33
N LYS A 97 6.73 -5.16 -13.53
CA LYS A 97 5.55 -6.00 -13.83
C LYS A 97 5.74 -7.45 -13.38
N ALA A 98 6.90 -8.04 -13.71
CA ALA A 98 7.22 -9.42 -13.39
C ALA A 98 7.34 -9.66 -11.87
N GLN A 99 7.96 -8.74 -11.12
CA GLN A 99 8.06 -8.85 -9.67
C GLN A 99 6.68 -8.78 -9.02
N PHE A 100 5.83 -7.83 -9.44
CA PHE A 100 4.50 -7.64 -8.85
C PHE A 100 3.58 -8.84 -9.10
N LEU A 101 3.62 -9.39 -10.31
CA LEU A 101 2.93 -10.64 -10.64
C LEU A 101 3.48 -11.83 -9.84
N LYS A 102 4.81 -11.92 -9.68
CA LYS A 102 5.46 -13.00 -8.95
C LYS A 102 5.04 -13.05 -7.48
N ILE A 103 4.73 -11.92 -6.86
CA ILE A 103 4.27 -11.86 -5.45
C ILE A 103 2.74 -11.93 -5.31
N ASN A 104 2.00 -12.06 -6.43
CA ASN A 104 0.53 -11.98 -6.46
C ASN A 104 -0.01 -10.64 -5.94
N GLY A 105 0.71 -9.54 -6.09
CA GLY A 105 0.32 -8.22 -5.58
C GLY A 105 0.29 -8.10 -4.05
N TYR A 106 -0.47 -7.12 -3.54
CA TYR A 106 -0.69 -6.89 -2.11
C TYR A 106 -1.83 -7.77 -1.57
N SER A 107 -1.85 -8.02 -0.27
CA SER A 107 -3.02 -8.67 0.37
C SER A 107 -4.28 -7.82 0.23
N ASN A 108 -5.42 -8.46 -0.06
CA ASN A 108 -6.72 -7.80 -0.12
C ASN A 108 -7.42 -7.76 1.25
N ASN A 109 -6.81 -8.33 2.28
CA ASN A 109 -7.50 -8.62 3.54
C ASN A 109 -7.28 -7.56 4.63
N TYR A 110 -6.34 -6.63 4.42
CA TYR A 110 -6.08 -5.54 5.37
C TYR A 110 -7.06 -4.39 5.19
N TRP A 111 -8.08 -4.38 6.05
CA TRP A 111 -9.07 -3.30 6.15
C TRP A 111 -8.69 -2.30 7.24
N SER A 112 -8.90 -1.02 6.96
CA SER A 112 -8.48 0.18 7.72
C SER A 112 -7.09 0.70 7.35
N TYR A 113 -6.68 1.81 7.96
CA TYR A 113 -5.37 2.41 7.71
C TYR A 113 -4.27 1.53 8.31
N GLY A 114 -3.53 0.85 7.43
CA GLY A 114 -2.31 0.20 7.79
C GLY A 114 -2.45 -1.28 8.21
N GLY A 115 -1.36 -2.01 7.99
CA GLY A 115 -1.24 -3.45 8.26
C GLY A 115 -0.79 -4.20 7.01
N GLU A 116 -1.05 -3.63 5.83
CA GLU A 116 -0.56 -4.13 4.54
C GLU A 116 0.96 -4.00 4.38
N ASP A 117 1.58 -2.96 4.96
CA ASP A 117 3.03 -2.75 4.93
C ASP A 117 3.72 -3.05 6.28
N ASP A 118 2.94 -3.22 7.34
CA ASP A 118 3.35 -2.98 8.72
C ASP A 118 2.82 -4.06 9.69
N ASP A 119 3.53 -5.17 9.79
CA ASP A 119 3.23 -6.20 10.78
C ASP A 119 4.04 -6.02 12.08
N LEU A 120 3.29 -5.82 13.17
CA LEU A 120 3.69 -5.38 14.52
C LEU A 120 4.04 -6.52 15.50
N THR A 121 4.95 -6.22 16.44
CA THR A 121 5.30 -6.96 17.68
C THR A 121 5.25 -8.49 17.62
N GLY A 122 6.44 -9.12 17.73
CA GLY A 122 6.67 -10.54 18.04
C GLY A 122 5.58 -11.49 17.55
N SER A 123 4.64 -11.86 18.42
CA SER A 123 3.67 -12.93 18.16
C SER A 123 2.65 -12.65 17.06
N CYS A 124 2.09 -11.44 16.96
CA CYS A 124 1.11 -11.16 15.90
C CYS A 124 1.81 -10.95 14.56
N ARG A 125 2.96 -10.27 14.53
CA ARG A 125 3.79 -10.19 13.32
C ARG A 125 4.22 -11.56 12.82
N PHE A 126 4.80 -12.41 13.66
CA PHE A 126 5.20 -13.75 13.22
C PHE A 126 4.00 -14.56 12.72
N TYR A 127 2.85 -14.44 13.40
CA TYR A 127 1.64 -15.09 12.95
C TYR A 127 1.14 -14.57 11.60
N ILE A 128 1.03 -13.25 11.44
CA ILE A 128 0.56 -12.64 10.19
C ILE A 128 1.55 -12.95 9.07
N LEU A 129 2.86 -12.76 9.26
CA LEU A 129 3.88 -13.10 8.25
C LEU A 129 3.85 -14.58 7.84
N GLN A 130 3.70 -15.49 8.82
CA GLN A 130 3.53 -16.92 8.53
C GLN A 130 2.28 -17.14 7.68
N LYS A 131 1.16 -16.50 8.03
CA LYS A 131 -0.08 -16.60 7.27
C LYS A 131 -0.01 -15.93 5.90
N THR A 132 0.69 -14.82 5.76
CA THR A 132 0.97 -14.19 4.47
C THR A 132 1.71 -15.18 3.58
N PHE A 133 2.72 -15.88 4.10
CA PHE A 133 3.43 -16.91 3.34
C PHE A 133 2.58 -18.15 2.99
N GLU A 134 1.56 -18.47 3.79
CA GLU A 134 0.60 -19.52 3.46
C GLU A 134 -0.47 -19.05 2.47
N MET A 135 -0.87 -17.77 2.53
CA MET A 135 -2.03 -17.22 1.83
C MET A 135 -1.70 -16.47 0.55
N TRP A 136 -0.47 -16.04 0.32
CA TRP A 136 -0.13 -15.16 -0.82
C TRP A 136 -0.47 -15.75 -2.19
N HIS A 137 -0.62 -17.07 -2.32
CA HIS A 137 -1.10 -17.70 -3.56
C HIS A 137 -2.61 -17.51 -3.78
N GLU A 138 -3.38 -17.43 -2.70
CA GLU A 138 -4.84 -17.35 -2.70
C GLU A 138 -5.36 -15.92 -2.45
N ASP A 139 -4.51 -15.04 -1.93
CA ASP A 139 -4.83 -13.67 -1.56
C ASP A 139 -3.93 -12.68 -2.31
N GLY A 140 -4.56 -11.81 -3.09
CA GLY A 140 -3.89 -10.77 -3.87
C GLY A 140 -4.54 -10.56 -5.23
N LEU A 141 -3.77 -10.52 -6.31
CA LEU A 141 -4.32 -10.35 -7.66
C LEU A 141 -5.25 -11.50 -8.06
N SER A 142 -4.95 -12.72 -7.61
CA SER A 142 -5.70 -13.94 -7.94
C SER A 142 -7.15 -13.98 -7.43
N ASN A 143 -7.47 -13.24 -6.36
CA ASN A 143 -8.82 -13.16 -5.78
C ASN A 143 -9.35 -11.73 -5.71
N LEU A 144 -8.80 -10.82 -6.53
CA LEU A 144 -9.17 -9.41 -6.53
C LEU A 144 -10.60 -9.21 -7.06
N ASP A 145 -11.52 -8.78 -6.20
CA ASP A 145 -12.89 -8.46 -6.57
C ASP A 145 -13.26 -7.00 -6.27
N TYR A 146 -13.76 -6.29 -7.28
CA TYR A 146 -14.08 -4.86 -7.21
C TYR A 146 -15.05 -4.47 -8.34
N GLU A 147 -15.53 -3.24 -8.30
CA GLU A 147 -16.34 -2.63 -9.37
C GLU A 147 -15.78 -1.24 -9.70
N VAL A 148 -15.54 -0.96 -10.98
CA VAL A 148 -15.20 0.39 -11.43
C VAL A 148 -16.48 1.21 -11.56
N VAL A 149 -16.64 2.19 -10.69
CA VAL A 149 -17.81 3.10 -10.66
C VAL A 149 -17.62 4.27 -11.60
N HIS A 150 -16.39 4.78 -11.70
CA HIS A 150 -16.06 5.89 -12.58
C HIS A 150 -14.61 5.77 -13.06
N ASN A 151 -14.36 6.15 -14.31
CA ASN A 151 -13.04 6.17 -14.93
C ASN A 151 -12.94 7.38 -15.85
N GLU A 152 -12.07 8.33 -15.51
CA GLU A 152 -11.88 9.57 -16.25
C GLU A 152 -10.39 9.85 -16.46
N LYS A 153 -10.03 10.13 -17.71
CA LYS A 153 -8.68 10.55 -18.09
C LYS A 153 -8.60 12.08 -18.05
N LEU A 154 -7.90 12.61 -17.07
CA LEU A 154 -7.65 14.06 -16.94
C LEU A 154 -6.28 14.41 -17.51
N GLN A 155 -6.00 15.71 -17.67
CA GLN A 155 -4.74 16.20 -18.24
C GLN A 155 -3.50 15.74 -17.45
N LEU A 156 -3.63 15.59 -16.14
CA LEU A 156 -2.51 15.33 -15.22
C LEU A 156 -2.53 13.91 -14.65
N TYR A 157 -3.67 13.25 -14.59
CA TYR A 157 -3.77 11.90 -14.03
C TYR A 157 -5.04 11.20 -14.52
N VAL A 158 -5.08 9.88 -14.35
CA VAL A 158 -6.30 9.09 -14.52
C VAL A 158 -6.99 8.97 -13.17
N ASN A 159 -8.26 9.34 -13.10
CA ASN A 159 -9.09 9.24 -11.92
C ASN A 159 -9.96 7.99 -12.00
N LEU A 160 -9.65 6.98 -11.19
CA LEU A 160 -10.44 5.77 -11.04
C LEU A 160 -11.22 5.85 -9.73
N VAL A 161 -12.54 5.71 -9.77
CA VAL A 161 -13.36 5.52 -8.56
C VAL A 161 -13.88 4.10 -8.56
N VAL A 162 -13.59 3.37 -7.48
CA VAL A 162 -13.85 1.94 -7.38
C VAL A 162 -14.55 1.59 -6.08
N ARG A 163 -15.45 0.61 -6.17
CA ARG A 163 -16.08 -0.04 -5.02
C ARG A 163 -15.32 -1.31 -4.72
N LEU A 164 -14.97 -1.52 -3.46
CA LEU A 164 -14.13 -2.63 -3.01
C LEU A 164 -14.90 -3.87 -2.62
N LYS A 165 -16.24 -3.85 -2.66
CA LYS A 165 -17.09 -4.99 -2.27
C LYS A 165 -16.67 -5.50 -0.88
N GLU A 166 -16.66 -4.57 0.06
CA GLU A 166 -16.16 -4.81 1.42
C GLU A 166 -16.91 -5.96 2.09
N LYS A 167 -18.24 -5.94 2.03
CA LYS A 167 -19.08 -6.94 2.72
C LYS A 167 -18.81 -8.35 2.22
N GLU A 168 -18.68 -8.50 0.91
CA GLU A 168 -18.37 -9.75 0.24
C GLU A 168 -16.96 -10.24 0.62
N SER A 169 -15.99 -9.34 0.62
CA SER A 169 -14.61 -9.65 1.00
C SER A 169 -14.50 -10.07 2.48
N ILE A 170 -15.20 -9.36 3.38
CA ILE A 170 -15.25 -9.68 4.81
C ILE A 170 -15.97 -11.01 5.03
N ALA A 171 -17.07 -11.31 4.33
CA ALA A 171 -17.77 -12.58 4.47
C ALA A 171 -16.88 -13.78 4.10
N ILE A 172 -16.04 -13.65 3.06
CA ILE A 172 -15.05 -14.68 2.69
C ILE A 172 -14.01 -14.85 3.81
N LEU A 173 -13.53 -13.75 4.39
CA LEU A 173 -12.58 -13.80 5.51
C LEU A 173 -13.20 -14.43 6.75
N GLU A 174 -14.44 -14.10 7.09
CA GLU A 174 -15.20 -14.62 8.23
C GLU A 174 -15.42 -16.14 8.15
N GLY A 175 -15.52 -16.68 6.93
CA GLY A 175 -15.59 -18.12 6.70
C GLY A 175 -14.31 -18.89 7.00
N ARG A 176 -13.17 -18.22 7.22
CA ARG A 176 -11.88 -18.90 7.48
C ARG A 176 -11.78 -19.36 8.93
N LYS A 177 -11.23 -20.56 9.15
CA LYS A 177 -11.08 -21.17 10.49
C LYS A 177 -10.26 -20.32 11.47
N ASP A 178 -9.37 -19.48 10.95
CA ASP A 178 -8.44 -18.67 11.73
C ASP A 178 -8.81 -17.18 11.78
N TYR A 179 -9.99 -16.81 11.27
CA TYR A 179 -10.48 -15.43 11.24
C TYR A 179 -10.44 -14.74 12.59
N GLU A 180 -10.86 -15.39 13.68
CA GLU A 180 -10.84 -14.76 15.01
C GLU A 180 -9.42 -14.40 15.48
N LYS A 181 -8.43 -15.22 15.14
CA LYS A 181 -7.03 -14.94 15.44
C LYS A 181 -6.50 -13.80 14.58
N TYR A 182 -6.82 -13.81 13.28
CA TYR A 182 -6.51 -12.71 12.36
C TYR A 182 -7.12 -11.38 12.85
N LYS A 183 -8.43 -11.36 13.13
CA LYS A 183 -9.18 -10.20 13.63
C LYS A 183 -8.60 -9.64 14.92
N ARG A 184 -8.18 -10.51 15.85
CA ARG A 184 -7.50 -10.10 17.08
C ARG A 184 -6.15 -9.43 16.79
N CYS A 185 -5.35 -10.00 15.89
CA CYS A 185 -4.06 -9.41 15.52
C CYS A 185 -4.23 -8.10 14.74
N ALA A 186 -5.15 -8.01 13.80
CA ALA A 186 -5.45 -6.77 13.06
C ALA A 186 -5.93 -5.64 13.99
N LYS A 187 -6.77 -5.94 14.99
CA LYS A 187 -7.17 -4.97 16.02
C LYS A 187 -5.98 -4.48 16.85
N LEU A 188 -5.10 -5.37 17.27
CA LEU A 188 -3.88 -5.01 17.99
C LEU A 188 -2.96 -4.14 17.13
N VAL A 189 -2.86 -4.47 15.84
CA VAL A 189 -2.06 -3.73 14.86
C VAL A 189 -2.52 -2.29 14.78
N ASN A 190 -3.83 -2.10 14.57
CA ASN A 190 -4.46 -0.79 14.51
C ASN A 190 -4.35 -0.02 15.83
N PHE A 191 -4.45 -0.70 16.98
CA PHE A 191 -4.29 -0.07 18.29
C PHE A 191 -2.87 0.48 18.49
N LEU A 192 -1.84 -0.31 18.19
CA LEU A 192 -0.45 0.11 18.33
C LEU A 192 -0.08 1.24 17.36
N LYS A 193 -0.59 1.21 16.12
CA LYS A 193 -0.40 2.31 15.16
C LYS A 193 -1.00 3.62 15.65
N LYS A 194 -2.20 3.59 16.23
CA LYS A 194 -2.80 4.77 16.86
C LYS A 194 -1.95 5.26 18.02
N LEU A 195 -1.42 4.36 18.84
CA LEU A 195 -0.55 4.70 19.95
C LEU A 195 0.75 5.36 19.46
N ILE A 196 1.41 4.81 18.44
CA ILE A 196 2.60 5.39 17.82
C ILE A 196 2.29 6.79 17.24
N HIS A 197 1.20 6.93 16.47
CA HIS A 197 0.76 8.23 15.95
C HIS A 197 0.36 9.24 17.02
N GLN A 198 -0.03 8.81 18.23
CA GLN A 198 -0.32 9.70 19.37
C GLN A 198 0.95 10.06 20.15
N ILE A 199 1.89 9.13 20.28
CA ILE A 199 3.15 9.32 21.00
C ILE A 199 4.14 10.18 20.19
N ILE A 200 4.22 10.01 18.88
CA ILE A 200 5.13 10.80 18.01
C ILE A 200 4.87 12.32 18.13
N PRO A 201 3.63 12.84 18.12
CA PRO A 201 3.34 14.23 18.43
C PRO A 201 3.74 14.62 19.87
N THR A 202 3.64 13.71 20.84
CA THR A 202 3.92 14.01 22.25
C THR A 202 5.42 14.16 22.50
N PHE A 203 6.28 13.43 21.75
CA PHE A 203 7.74 13.64 21.79
C PHE A 203 8.18 14.99 21.20
N ARG A 204 7.37 15.66 20.37
CA ARG A 204 7.67 17.05 19.92
C ARG A 204 7.63 18.08 21.05
N GLN A 205 6.98 17.81 22.19
CA GLN A 205 6.88 18.80 23.27
C GLN A 205 8.01 18.75 24.31
N ILE A 206 8.87 17.72 24.34
CA ILE A 206 9.89 17.60 25.40
C ILE A 206 11.27 18.20 25.00
N PHE A 207 11.52 18.54 23.73
CA PHE A 207 12.81 19.10 23.29
C PHE A 207 12.74 20.50 22.66
N LEU A 208 11.88 21.39 23.18
CA LEU A 208 11.93 22.84 22.87
C LEU A 208 12.36 23.69 24.08
N LYS A 209 13.39 23.25 24.81
CA LYS A 209 14.15 24.11 25.72
C LYS A 209 15.65 23.89 25.52
#